data_AF-X1CLD1-F1
#
_entry.id   AF-X1CLD1-F1
#
_cell.length_a   1.000
_cell.length_b   1.000
_cell.length_c   1.000
_cell.angle_alpha   90.00
_cell.angle_beta   90.00
_cell.angle_gamma   90.00
#
_symmetry.space_group_name_H-M   'P 1'
#
loop_
_entity.id
_entity.type
_entity.pdbx_description
1 polymer ?
#
loop_
_entity_poly.entity_id
_entity_poly.type
_entity_poly.pdbx_seq_one_letter_code
_entity_poly.pdbx_strand_id
1 'polypeptide(L)'
;SFPLLFFPILKILHSVNLVAMNSSEVQEVIEQLKNLQETIKPEIPIKKNEAKQIAAKLHNRIPVIWSPFLCVANRFKCQINENSKQLALAEELPELNHNHIVGFEGLLPDNPFTVVIFRFPSEYSNVSLRFEITKEIIGKKVEIVDILIK
;
A
#
# COMPACT_ATOMS: atom_id res chain seq x y z
N SER A 1 -6.60 -15.34 4.45
CA SER A 1 -7.35 -15.62 5.70
C SER A 1 -7.25 -14.49 6.73
N PHE A 2 -6.10 -13.81 6.88
CA PHE A 2 -5.89 -12.78 7.91
C PHE A 2 -6.97 -11.65 8.02
N PRO A 3 -7.50 -11.05 6.93
CA PRO A 3 -8.51 -10.00 7.05
C PRO A 3 -9.82 -10.47 7.68
N LEU A 4 -10.23 -11.70 7.39
CA LEU A 4 -11.45 -12.30 7.92
C LEU A 4 -11.34 -12.55 9.44
N LEU A 5 -10.13 -12.81 9.92
CA LEU A 5 -9.88 -13.11 11.33
C LEU A 5 -9.43 -11.90 12.14
N PHE A 6 -9.12 -10.77 11.51
CA PHE A 6 -8.62 -9.58 12.22
C PHE A 6 -9.59 -9.10 13.31
N PHE A 7 -10.84 -8.78 12.96
CA PHE A 7 -11.83 -8.32 13.94
C PHE A 7 -12.21 -9.39 14.99
N PRO A 8 -12.38 -10.68 14.62
CA PRO A 8 -12.52 -11.74 15.62
C PRO A 8 -11.36 -11.81 16.61
N ILE A 9 -10.11 -11.77 16.14
CA ILE A 9 -8.92 -11.78 17.00
C ILE A 9 -8.89 -10.53 17.87
N LEU A 10 -9.14 -9.35 17.30
CA LEU A 10 -9.18 -8.09 18.04
C LEU A 10 -10.24 -8.13 19.16
N LYS A 11 -11.42 -8.72 18.88
CA LYS A 11 -12.49 -8.90 19.87
C LYS A 11 -12.10 -9.85 20.98
N ILE A 12 -11.42 -10.95 20.65
CA ILE A 12 -10.90 -11.89 21.66
C ILE A 12 -9.87 -11.18 22.54
N LEU A 13 -8.88 -10.49 21.96
CA LEU A 13 -7.86 -9.74 22.69
C LEU A 13 -8.48 -8.66 23.60
N HIS A 14 -9.52 -7.99 23.13
CA HIS A 14 -10.26 -7.03 23.94
C HIS A 14 -11.00 -7.71 25.12
N SER A 15 -11.65 -8.85 24.89
CA SER A 15 -12.38 -9.59 25.95
C SER A 15 -11.48 -10.09 27.09
N VAL A 16 -10.18 -10.28 26.82
CA VAL A 16 -9.17 -10.64 27.82
C VAL A 16 -8.35 -9.45 28.33
N ASN A 17 -8.80 -8.22 28.04
CA ASN A 17 -8.17 -6.95 28.45
C ASN A 17 -6.73 -6.74 27.98
N LEU A 18 -6.31 -7.37 26.88
CA LEU A 18 -4.98 -7.17 26.30
C LEU A 18 -4.91 -5.95 25.37
N VAL A 19 -6.04 -5.55 24.81
CA VAL A 19 -6.14 -4.41 23.89
C VAL A 19 -7.41 -3.61 24.21
N ALA A 20 -7.31 -2.29 24.19
CA ALA A 20 -8.47 -1.41 24.22
C ALA A 20 -9.12 -1.40 22.83
N MET A 21 -10.43 -1.63 22.76
CA MET A 21 -11.19 -1.51 21.52
C MET A 21 -12.21 -0.40 21.68
N ASN A 22 -12.14 0.58 20.79
CA ASN A 22 -13.16 1.59 20.68
C ASN A 22 -14.18 1.18 19.61
N SER A 23 -15.44 1.01 20.01
CA SER A 23 -16.49 0.65 19.06
C SER A 23 -16.71 1.72 17.99
N SER A 24 -16.43 2.99 18.28
CA SER A 24 -16.58 4.06 17.27
C SER A 24 -15.55 3.94 16.16
N GLU A 25 -14.29 3.60 16.48
CA GLU A 25 -13.23 3.38 15.49
C GLU A 25 -13.56 2.20 14.57
N VAL A 26 -14.11 1.12 15.13
CA VAL A 26 -14.55 -0.04 14.33
C VAL A 26 -15.68 0.35 13.37
N GLN A 27 -16.65 1.15 13.81
CA GLN A 27 -17.73 1.63 12.96
C GLN A 27 -17.21 2.55 11.86
N GLU A 28 -16.28 3.44 12.17
CA GLU A 28 -15.65 4.34 11.21
C GLU A 28 -14.93 3.54 10.10
N VAL A 29 -14.15 2.52 10.46
CA VAL A 29 -13.49 1.64 9.47
C VAL A 29 -14.52 0.94 8.58
N ILE A 30 -15.63 0.45 9.14
CA ILE A 30 -16.69 -0.20 8.36
C ILE A 30 -17.32 0.79 7.37
N GLU A 31 -17.61 2.02 7.81
CA GLU A 31 -18.20 3.05 6.98
C GLU A 31 -17.26 3.47 5.85
N GLN A 32 -15.98 3.71 6.16
CA GLN A 32 -14.95 4.01 5.16
C GLN A 32 -14.82 2.90 4.11
N LEU A 33 -14.84 1.62 4.53
CA LEU A 33 -14.77 0.48 3.59
C LEU A 33 -16.00 0.38 2.70
N LYS A 34 -17.21 0.64 3.24
CA LYS A 34 -18.45 0.69 2.44
C LYS A 34 -18.39 1.82 1.42
N ASN A 35 -17.97 3.01 1.83
CA ASN A 35 -17.82 4.15 0.93
C ASN A 35 -16.80 3.86 -0.17
N LEU A 36 -15.66 3.25 0.17
CA LEU A 36 -14.66 2.83 -0.80
C LEU A 36 -15.26 1.83 -1.80
N GLN A 37 -15.99 0.81 -1.33
CA GLN A 37 -16.65 -0.18 -2.18
C GLN A 37 -17.56 0.46 -3.25
N GLU A 38 -18.33 1.48 -2.88
CA GLU A 38 -19.20 2.21 -3.81
C GLU A 38 -18.43 2.93 -4.92
N THR A 39 -17.24 3.45 -4.61
CA THR A 39 -16.41 4.19 -5.58
C THR A 39 -15.58 3.31 -6.51
N ILE A 40 -15.32 2.05 -6.11
CA ILE A 40 -14.44 1.14 -6.87
C ILE A 40 -15.20 0.07 -7.67
N LYS A 41 -16.54 0.13 -7.73
CA LYS A 41 -17.35 -0.89 -8.42
C LYS A 41 -16.98 -1.05 -9.91
N PRO A 42 -17.18 -2.25 -10.50
CA PRO A 42 -16.91 -2.51 -11.91
C PRO A 42 -17.64 -1.58 -12.88
N GLU A 43 -18.80 -1.04 -12.51
CA GLU A 43 -19.61 -0.15 -13.34
C GLU A 43 -19.06 1.28 -13.35
N ILE A 44 -18.27 1.67 -12.34
CA ILE A 44 -17.69 3.02 -12.27
C ILE A 44 -16.60 3.17 -13.35
N PRO A 45 -16.66 4.20 -14.22
CA PRO A 45 -15.68 4.38 -15.28
C PRO A 45 -14.29 4.69 -14.72
N ILE A 46 -13.23 4.29 -15.45
CA ILE A 46 -11.83 4.45 -15.00
C ILE A 46 -11.49 5.88 -14.53
N LYS A 47 -12.02 6.91 -15.20
CA LYS A 47 -11.79 8.32 -14.83
C LYS A 47 -12.27 8.68 -13.41
N LYS A 48 -13.18 7.89 -12.83
CA LYS A 48 -13.77 8.09 -11.50
C LYS A 48 -13.46 6.95 -10.52
N ASN A 49 -12.67 5.95 -10.92
CA ASN A 49 -12.38 4.78 -10.13
C ASN A 49 -10.86 4.67 -9.91
N GLU A 50 -10.40 5.09 -8.75
CA GLU A 50 -8.98 5.11 -8.38
C GLU A 50 -8.35 3.72 -8.46
N ALA A 51 -9.07 2.67 -8.03
CA ALA A 51 -8.57 1.29 -8.11
C ALA A 51 -8.29 0.87 -9.57
N LYS A 52 -9.14 1.27 -10.52
CA LYS A 52 -8.90 1.03 -11.96
C LYS A 52 -7.74 1.85 -12.50
N GLN A 53 -7.56 3.08 -12.03
CA GLN A 53 -6.43 3.93 -12.43
C GLN A 53 -5.11 3.32 -11.94
N ILE A 54 -5.05 2.88 -10.69
CA ILE A 54 -3.90 2.16 -10.13
C ILE A 54 -3.66 0.88 -10.92
N ALA A 55 -4.70 0.07 -11.15
CA ALA A 55 -4.56 -1.18 -11.91
C ALA A 55 -4.00 -0.96 -13.32
N ALA A 56 -4.39 0.12 -14.01
CA ALA A 56 -3.87 0.46 -15.33
C ALA A 56 -2.36 0.78 -15.29
N LYS A 57 -1.88 1.49 -14.26
CA LYS A 57 -0.46 1.78 -14.06
C LYS A 57 0.37 0.55 -13.67
N LEU A 58 -0.26 -0.45 -13.05
CA LEU A 58 0.40 -1.69 -12.64
C LEU A 58 0.34 -2.79 -13.71
N HIS A 59 -0.48 -2.64 -14.75
CA HIS A 59 -0.67 -3.69 -15.75
C HIS A 59 0.64 -3.98 -16.51
N ASN A 60 1.04 -5.26 -16.57
CA ASN A 60 2.31 -5.73 -17.17
C ASN A 60 3.57 -5.10 -16.56
N ARG A 61 3.50 -4.66 -15.29
CA ARG A 61 4.63 -4.16 -14.51
C ARG A 61 4.97 -5.13 -13.37
N ILE A 62 6.04 -4.87 -12.63
CA ILE A 62 6.36 -5.52 -11.36
C ILE A 62 6.19 -4.47 -10.26
N PRO A 63 5.10 -4.53 -9.47
CA PRO A 63 4.85 -3.57 -8.41
C PRO A 63 5.85 -3.77 -7.27
N VAL A 64 6.50 -2.68 -6.85
CA VAL A 64 7.34 -2.65 -5.66
C VAL A 64 6.63 -1.80 -4.62
N ILE A 65 6.11 -2.47 -3.59
CA ILE A 65 5.22 -1.86 -2.60
C ILE A 65 6.01 -1.33 -1.43
N TRP A 66 5.89 -0.03 -1.17
CA TRP A 66 6.52 0.67 -0.06
C TRP A 66 5.47 1.18 0.91
N SER A 67 5.79 1.11 2.20
CA SER A 67 4.94 1.65 3.26
C SER A 67 5.78 1.94 4.51
N PRO A 68 5.39 2.93 5.34
CA PRO A 68 5.87 3.01 6.72
C PRO A 68 5.61 1.74 7.54
N PHE A 69 4.65 0.91 7.13
CA PHE A 69 4.24 -0.29 7.84
C PHE A 69 4.41 -1.52 6.95
N LEU A 70 5.40 -2.38 7.26
CA LEU A 70 5.67 -3.59 6.48
C LEU A 70 4.47 -4.53 6.38
N CYS A 71 3.62 -4.58 7.41
CA CYS A 71 2.40 -5.37 7.38
C CYS A 71 1.44 -4.93 6.25
N VAL A 72 1.35 -3.63 5.97
CA VAL A 72 0.55 -3.07 4.87
C VAL A 72 1.17 -3.45 3.52
N ALA A 73 2.47 -3.20 3.35
CA ALA A 73 3.18 -3.50 2.11
C ALA A 73 3.10 -5.00 1.76
N ASN A 74 3.37 -5.88 2.73
CA ASN A 74 3.26 -7.33 2.54
C ASN A 74 1.83 -7.75 2.26
N ARG A 75 0.84 -7.20 2.97
CA ARG A 75 -0.56 -7.54 2.76
C ARG A 75 -1.01 -7.21 1.34
N PHE A 76 -0.62 -6.03 0.83
CA PHE A 76 -0.96 -5.59 -0.52
C PHE A 76 -0.24 -6.42 -1.58
N LYS A 77 1.07 -6.68 -1.41
CA LYS A 77 1.83 -7.63 -2.24
C LYS A 77 1.12 -8.98 -2.36
N CYS A 78 0.71 -9.57 -1.23
CA CYS A 78 0.01 -10.86 -1.26
C CYS A 78 -1.29 -10.79 -2.06
N GLN A 79 -2.05 -9.69 -2.00
CA GLN A 79 -3.26 -9.55 -2.82
C GLN A 79 -2.99 -9.47 -4.32
N ILE A 80 -1.93 -8.78 -4.73
CA ILE A 80 -1.52 -8.74 -6.13
C ILE A 80 -1.10 -10.15 -6.59
N ASN A 81 -0.24 -10.82 -5.81
CA ASN A 81 0.22 -12.17 -6.13
C ASN A 81 -0.93 -13.18 -6.20
N GLU A 82 -1.85 -13.15 -5.22
CA GLU A 82 -2.94 -14.12 -5.11
C GLU A 82 -4.03 -13.91 -6.15
N ASN A 83 -4.49 -12.66 -6.35
CA ASN A 83 -5.68 -12.39 -7.15
C ASN A 83 -5.33 -12.04 -8.60
N SER A 84 -4.29 -11.24 -8.83
CA SER A 84 -3.90 -10.78 -10.16
C SER A 84 -2.90 -11.72 -10.85
N LYS A 85 -2.36 -12.72 -10.12
CA LYS A 85 -1.32 -13.65 -10.61
C LYS A 85 -0.08 -12.93 -11.13
N GLN A 86 0.20 -11.77 -10.56
CA GLN A 86 1.28 -10.88 -10.93
C GLN A 86 2.32 -10.86 -9.82
N LEU A 87 3.61 -10.93 -10.16
CA LEU A 87 4.68 -10.82 -9.16
C LEU A 87 4.74 -9.39 -8.62
N ALA A 88 4.69 -9.26 -7.29
CA ALA A 88 4.96 -8.03 -6.57
C ALA A 88 6.02 -8.23 -5.48
N LEU A 89 6.75 -7.15 -5.18
CA LEU A 89 7.75 -7.05 -4.13
C LEU A 89 7.24 -6.11 -3.03
N ALA A 90 7.69 -6.29 -1.79
CA ALA A 90 7.30 -5.43 -0.67
C ALA A 90 8.49 -5.18 0.24
N GLU A 91 8.70 -3.93 0.60
CA GLU A 91 9.87 -3.47 1.36
C GLU A 91 9.46 -2.44 2.42
N GLU A 92 10.25 -2.32 3.49
CA GLU A 92 10.11 -1.27 4.50
C GLU A 92 11.29 -0.30 4.52
N LEU A 93 11.05 0.90 5.05
CA LEU A 93 12.13 1.79 5.49
C LEU A 93 12.69 1.30 6.84
N PRO A 94 14.00 1.43 7.11
CA PRO A 94 15.04 2.11 6.32
C PRO A 94 15.78 1.23 5.32
N GLU A 95 15.56 -0.09 5.28
CA GLU A 95 16.25 -1.02 4.38
C GLU A 95 16.12 -0.63 2.89
N LEU A 96 14.97 -0.05 2.54
CA LEU A 96 14.74 0.57 1.23
C LEU A 96 15.82 1.59 0.83
N ASN A 97 16.23 2.45 1.75
CA ASN A 97 17.19 3.52 1.50
C ASN A 97 18.62 2.99 1.41
N HIS A 98 18.90 1.82 1.99
CA HIS A 98 20.23 1.23 1.99
C HIS A 98 20.47 0.31 0.78
N ASN A 99 19.50 -0.50 0.38
CA ASN A 99 19.72 -1.54 -0.64
C ASN A 99 19.05 -1.23 -1.98
N HIS A 100 17.90 -0.56 -1.96
CA HIS A 100 17.11 -0.37 -3.19
C HIS A 100 17.47 0.90 -3.94
N ILE A 101 17.79 2.03 -3.31
CA ILE A 101 18.21 3.23 -4.05
C ILE A 101 19.38 2.92 -5.01
N VAL A 102 20.37 2.17 -4.53
CA VAL A 102 21.51 1.69 -5.33
C VAL A 102 21.05 0.73 -6.44
N GLY A 103 20.11 -0.16 -6.16
CA GLY A 103 19.52 -1.04 -7.18
C GLY A 103 18.73 -0.28 -8.26
N PHE A 104 17.97 0.75 -7.86
CA PHE A 104 17.23 1.64 -8.76
C PHE A 104 18.17 2.49 -9.62
N GLU A 105 19.38 2.81 -9.13
CA GLU A 105 20.36 3.54 -9.92
C GLU A 105 20.81 2.77 -11.16
N GLY A 106 20.94 1.44 -11.05
CA GLY A 106 21.34 0.55 -12.14
C GLY A 106 20.21 0.14 -13.09
N LEU A 107 18.97 0.60 -12.89
CA LEU A 107 17.85 0.25 -13.75
C LEU A 107 18.01 0.84 -15.15
N LEU A 108 17.72 0.00 -16.16
CA LEU A 108 17.58 0.44 -17.53
C LEU A 108 16.30 1.28 -17.71
N PRO A 109 16.23 2.19 -18.71
CA PRO A 109 15.05 3.01 -18.96
C PRO A 109 13.74 2.22 -19.12
N ASP A 110 13.79 1.05 -19.77
CA ASP A 110 12.62 0.19 -20.01
C ASP A 110 12.42 -0.90 -18.93
N ASN A 111 12.86 -0.64 -17.70
CA ASN A 111 12.69 -1.58 -16.60
C ASN A 111 11.19 -1.84 -16.33
N PRO A 112 10.82 -3.05 -15.85
CA PRO A 112 9.41 -3.43 -15.66
C PRO A 112 8.79 -2.89 -14.37
N PHE A 113 9.50 -2.13 -13.53
CA PHE A 113 9.06 -1.87 -12.15
C PHE A 113 8.10 -0.68 -12.04
N THR A 114 7.13 -0.76 -11.14
CA THR A 114 6.33 0.42 -10.74
C THR A 114 6.33 0.49 -9.22
N VAL A 115 6.71 1.63 -8.66
CA VAL A 115 6.76 1.83 -7.22
C VAL A 115 5.41 2.30 -6.72
N VAL A 116 4.84 1.60 -5.75
CA VAL A 116 3.57 1.98 -5.09
C VAL A 116 3.87 2.35 -3.65
N ILE A 117 3.54 3.58 -3.26
CA ILE A 117 3.87 4.11 -1.94
C ILE A 117 2.59 4.37 -1.16
N PHE A 118 2.39 3.65 -0.07
CA PHE A 118 1.31 3.93 0.89
C PHE A 118 1.75 5.00 1.88
N ARG A 119 1.01 6.11 1.93
CA ARG A 119 1.27 7.25 2.82
C ARG A 119 0.17 7.41 3.84
N PHE A 120 0.55 7.75 5.07
CA PHE A 120 -0.37 7.82 6.20
C PHE A 120 -0.29 9.20 6.87
N PRO A 121 -1.41 9.80 7.28
CA PRO A 121 -1.41 11.06 8.04
C PRO A 121 -0.66 10.96 9.37
N SER A 122 -0.58 9.76 9.94
CA SER A 122 0.07 9.47 11.22
C SER A 122 1.55 9.10 11.11
N GLU A 123 2.15 9.14 9.92
CA GLU A 123 3.57 8.80 9.76
C GLU A 123 4.49 9.88 10.37
N TYR A 124 5.60 9.44 10.96
CA TYR A 124 6.57 10.37 11.54
C TYR A 124 7.23 11.26 10.48
N SER A 125 7.55 12.51 10.84
CA SER A 125 8.12 13.50 9.91
C SER A 125 9.41 13.04 9.22
N ASN A 126 10.25 12.29 9.93
CA ASN A 126 11.48 11.71 9.37
C ASN A 126 11.20 10.60 8.34
N VAL A 127 10.13 9.82 8.51
CA VAL A 127 9.68 8.81 7.54
C VAL A 127 9.15 9.49 6.28
N SER A 128 8.32 10.52 6.47
CA SER A 128 7.78 11.32 5.37
C SER A 128 8.88 11.96 4.52
N LEU A 129 9.85 12.62 5.17
CA LEU A 129 11.00 13.22 4.49
C LEU A 129 11.82 12.19 3.69
N ARG A 130 12.04 10.99 4.25
CA ARG A 130 12.76 9.92 3.55
C ARG A 130 12.03 9.48 2.28
N PHE A 131 10.71 9.34 2.31
CA PHE A 131 9.95 9.01 1.11
C PHE A 131 10.06 10.11 0.05
N GLU A 132 9.94 11.39 0.42
CA GLU A 132 10.06 12.48 -0.55
C GLU A 132 11.44 12.52 -1.22
N ILE A 133 12.52 12.47 -0.43
CA ILE A 133 13.89 12.45 -0.97
C ILE A 133 14.08 11.23 -1.88
N THR A 134 13.60 10.06 -1.47
CA THR A 134 13.76 8.84 -2.28
C THR A 134 13.01 8.94 -3.59
N LYS A 135 11.77 9.47 -3.58
CA LYS A 135 10.97 9.71 -4.79
C LYS A 135 11.68 10.66 -5.75
N GLU A 136 12.31 11.72 -5.25
CA GLU A 136 13.08 12.65 -6.09
C GLU A 136 14.25 11.95 -6.80
N ILE A 137 14.93 11.03 -6.10
CA ILE A 137 16.07 10.27 -6.64
C ILE A 137 15.63 9.30 -7.75
N ILE A 138 14.56 8.52 -7.51
CA ILE A 138 14.15 7.44 -8.42
C ILE A 138 13.12 7.87 -9.47
N GLY A 139 12.43 8.99 -9.29
CA GLY A 139 11.24 9.37 -10.07
C GLY A 139 11.49 9.61 -11.56
N LYS A 140 12.74 9.78 -11.98
CA LYS A 140 13.12 9.84 -13.40
C LYS A 140 13.33 8.46 -14.05
N LYS A 141 13.48 7.41 -13.24
CA LYS A 141 13.85 6.05 -13.68
C LYS A 141 12.70 5.06 -13.58
N VAL A 142 11.71 5.33 -12.74
CA VAL A 142 10.60 4.42 -12.49
C VAL A 142 9.31 5.20 -12.29
N GLU A 143 8.20 4.61 -12.74
CA GLU A 143 6.87 5.15 -12.44
C GLU A 143 6.56 5.00 -10.95
N ILE A 144 6.00 6.05 -10.36
CA ILE A 144 5.62 6.11 -8.95
C ILE A 144 4.11 6.36 -8.83
N VAL A 145 3.47 5.62 -7.92
CA VAL A 145 2.06 5.76 -7.56
C VAL A 145 1.96 5.97 -6.06
N ASP A 146 1.59 7.18 -5.63
CA ASP A 146 1.26 7.45 -4.23
C ASP A 146 -0.20 7.06 -3.96
N ILE A 147 -0.42 6.35 -2.86
CA ILE A 147 -1.74 6.04 -2.30
C ILE A 147 -1.81 6.71 -0.93
N LEU A 148 -2.60 7.78 -0.84
CA LEU A 148 -2.85 8.46 0.42
C LEU A 148 -3.99 7.76 1.16
N ILE A 149 -3.67 7.17 2.32
CA ILE A 149 -4.68 6.66 3.23
C ILE A 149 -5.32 7.87 3.93
N LYS A 150 -6.66 7.91 3.92
CA LYS A 150 -7.45 8.98 4.54
C LYS A 150 -7.93 8.57 5.92
#